data_AF-A0A1J5FKA2-F1
#
_entry.id   AF-A0A1J5FKA2-F1
#
_cell.length_a   1.000
_cell.length_b   1.000
_cell.length_c   1.000
_cell.angle_alpha   90.00
_cell.angle_beta   90.00
_cell.angle_gamma   90.00
#
_symmetry.space_group_name_H-M   'P 1'
#
loop_
_entity.id
_entity.type
_entity.pdbx_description
1 polymer ?
#
loop_
_entity_poly.entity_id
_entity_poly.type
_entity_poly.pdbx_seq_one_letter_code
_entity_poly.pdbx_strand_id
1 'polypeptide(L)'
;MSYAEKLKELITKSVIPDLDERLDEIFEEIAESKDASNDAKEEIEELREFKQDLQDVLADIENNDIDEDECKELIDDILEAQKGNDEEDFGFSQED
;
A
#
# COMPACT_ATOMS: atom_id res chain seq x y z
N MET A 1 -9.85 15.20 -9.74
CA MET A 1 -8.57 14.70 -9.21
C MET A 1 -7.86 13.99 -10.34
N SER A 2 -6.59 14.30 -10.55
CA SER A 2 -5.73 13.55 -11.47
C SER A 2 -5.54 12.12 -10.95
N TYR A 3 -5.07 11.21 -11.80
CA TYR A 3 -4.71 9.86 -11.34
C TYR A 3 -3.57 9.92 -10.33
N ALA A 4 -2.58 10.79 -10.52
CA ALA A 4 -1.50 11.00 -9.55
C ALA A 4 -2.03 11.41 -8.16
N GLU A 5 -3.01 12.32 -8.08
CA GLU A 5 -3.64 12.70 -6.81
C GLU A 5 -4.42 11.54 -6.17
N LYS A 6 -5.14 10.74 -6.98
CA LYS A 6 -5.85 9.55 -6.50
C LYS A 6 -4.90 8.47 -6.00
N LEU A 7 -3.82 8.21 -6.71
CA LEU A 7 -2.80 7.24 -6.33
C LEU A 7 -2.13 7.66 -5.02
N LYS A 8 -1.75 8.93 -4.91
CA LYS A 8 -1.22 9.49 -3.67
C LYS A 8 -2.18 9.30 -2.50
N GLU A 9 -3.46 9.60 -2.72
CA GLU A 9 -4.48 9.45 -1.69
C GLU A 9 -4.68 7.97 -1.29
N LEU A 10 -4.72 7.05 -2.26
CA LEU A 10 -4.86 5.62 -2.04
C LEU A 10 -3.69 5.06 -1.22
N ILE A 11 -2.45 5.35 -1.64
CA ILE A 11 -1.25 4.90 -0.95
C ILE A 11 -1.20 5.45 0.48
N THR A 12 -1.44 6.75 0.67
CA THR A 12 -1.27 7.39 1.99
C THR A 12 -2.41 7.14 2.97
N LYS A 13 -3.64 6.96 2.51
CA LYS A 13 -4.81 6.77 3.37
C LYS A 13 -5.29 5.33 3.50
N SER A 14 -4.90 4.45 2.58
CA SER A 14 -5.33 3.05 2.56
C SER A 14 -4.13 2.13 2.76
N VAL A 15 -3.21 2.06 1.77
CA VAL A 15 -2.17 1.04 1.73
C VAL A 15 -1.14 1.16 2.84
N ILE A 16 -0.55 2.35 3.04
CA ILE A 16 0.45 2.57 4.10
C ILE A 16 -0.12 2.28 5.49
N PRO A 17 -1.32 2.78 5.86
CA PRO A 17 -1.98 2.41 7.12
C PRO A 17 -2.18 0.91 7.29
N ASP A 18 -2.59 0.19 6.24
CA ASP A 18 -2.74 -1.28 6.26
C ASP A 18 -1.42 -1.99 6.56
N LEU A 19 -0.34 -1.55 5.91
CA LEU A 19 1.01 -2.08 6.15
C LEU A 19 1.50 -1.79 7.57
N ASP A 20 1.19 -0.60 8.10
CA ASP A 20 1.55 -0.23 9.46
C ASP A 20 0.75 -1.04 10.50
N GLU A 21 -0.54 -1.30 10.25
CA GLU A 21 -1.35 -2.19 11.09
C GLU A 21 -0.78 -3.61 11.08
N ARG A 22 -0.44 -4.14 9.91
CA ARG A 22 0.17 -5.47 9.78
C ARG A 22 1.52 -5.56 10.49
N LEU A 23 2.36 -4.54 10.37
CA LEU A 23 3.64 -4.47 11.09
C LEU A 23 3.43 -4.44 12.61
N ASP A 24 2.45 -3.67 13.09
CA ASP A 24 2.11 -3.60 14.52
C ASP A 24 1.62 -4.96 15.06
N GLU A 25 0.80 -5.70 14.30
CA GLU A 25 0.42 -7.07 14.65
C GLU A 25 1.63 -7.98 14.82
N ILE A 26 2.57 -7.96 13.86
CA ILE A 26 3.79 -8.79 13.95
C ILE A 26 4.63 -8.37 15.17
N PHE A 27 4.74 -7.07 15.45
CA PHE A 27 5.47 -6.61 16.63
C PHE A 27 4.78 -7.02 17.94
N GLU A 28 3.45 -7.07 17.98
CA GLU A 28 2.70 -7.58 19.11
C GLU A 28 2.95 -9.08 19.29
N GLU A 29 2.89 -9.88 18.23
CA GLU A 29 3.21 -11.31 18.27
C GLU A 29 4.65 -11.58 18.77
N ILE A 30 5.62 -10.79 18.31
CA ILE A 30 7.01 -10.83 18.80
C ILE A 30 7.07 -10.48 20.29
N ALA A 31 6.32 -9.46 20.73
CA ALA A 31 6.30 -9.04 22.13
C ALA A 31 5.67 -10.11 23.05
N GLU A 32 4.60 -10.78 22.59
CA GLU A 32 3.94 -11.86 23.30
C GLU A 32 4.80 -13.12 23.37
N SER A 33 5.38 -13.54 22.25
CA SER A 33 6.28 -14.69 22.16
C SER A 33 7.64 -14.45 22.82
N LYS A 34 8.03 -13.18 22.98
CA LYS A 34 9.36 -12.72 23.44
C LYS A 34 10.51 -13.23 22.58
N ASP A 35 10.21 -13.63 21.35
CA ASP A 35 11.19 -14.13 20.40
C ASP A 35 10.81 -13.67 18.99
N ALA A 36 11.75 -13.01 18.32
CA ALA A 36 11.58 -12.66 16.93
C ALA A 36 12.04 -13.84 16.07
N SER A 37 11.09 -14.69 15.71
CA SER A 37 11.29 -15.80 14.78
C SER A 37 11.82 -15.29 13.44
N ASN A 38 12.51 -16.15 12.68
CA ASN A 38 13.04 -15.75 11.37
C ASN A 38 11.90 -15.36 10.42
N ASP A 39 10.80 -16.12 10.39
CA ASP A 39 9.62 -15.80 9.60
C ASP A 39 9.09 -14.38 9.89
N ALA A 40 8.97 -14.00 11.17
CA ALA A 40 8.50 -12.66 11.54
C ALA A 40 9.48 -11.55 11.10
N LYS A 41 10.79 -11.82 11.10
CA LYS A 41 11.79 -10.85 10.61
C LYS A 41 11.77 -10.73 9.09
N GLU A 42 11.61 -11.84 8.39
CA GLU A 42 11.45 -11.87 6.94
C GLU A 42 10.20 -11.09 6.53
N GLU A 43 9.05 -11.34 7.18
CA GLU A 43 7.80 -10.62 6.92
C GLU A 43 7.93 -9.10 7.20
N ILE A 44 8.60 -8.70 8.29
CA ILE A 44 8.88 -7.28 8.57
C ILE A 44 9.77 -6.66 7.48
N GLU A 45 10.77 -7.38 6.98
CA GLU A 45 11.67 -6.89 5.93
C GLU A 45 10.90 -6.68 4.61
N GLU A 46 10.08 -7.65 4.22
CA GLU A 46 9.21 -7.57 3.04
C GLU A 46 8.24 -6.38 3.13
N LEU A 47 7.55 -6.22 4.26
CA LEU A 47 6.60 -5.11 4.47
C LEU A 47 7.29 -3.74 4.43
N ARG A 48 8.52 -3.65 4.93
CA ARG A 48 9.32 -2.42 4.89
C ARG A 48 9.81 -2.09 3.48
N GLU A 49 10.24 -3.09 2.73
CA GLU A 49 10.64 -2.93 1.33
C GLU A 49 9.46 -2.42 0.50
N PHE A 50 8.30 -3.09 0.62
CA PHE A 50 7.09 -2.67 -0.08
C PHE A 50 6.64 -1.25 0.31
N LYS A 51 6.71 -0.90 1.60
CA LYS A 51 6.43 0.48 2.05
C LYS A 51 7.38 1.50 1.42
N GLN A 52 8.65 1.14 1.27
CA GLN A 52 9.65 2.01 0.66
C GLN A 52 9.35 2.22 -0.83
N ASP A 53 9.00 1.16 -1.56
CA ASP A 53 8.58 1.27 -2.97
C ASP A 53 7.39 2.22 -3.14
N LEU A 54 6.40 2.13 -2.26
CA LEU A 54 5.26 3.05 -2.26
C LEU A 54 5.67 4.50 -1.95
N GLN A 55 6.67 4.70 -1.08
CA GLN A 55 7.21 6.03 -0.79
C GLN A 55 7.98 6.62 -1.98
N ASP A 56 8.70 5.79 -2.74
CA ASP A 56 9.37 6.21 -3.96
C ASP A 56 8.34 6.63 -5.03
N VAL A 57 7.27 5.85 -5.21
CA VAL A 57 6.14 6.24 -6.08
C VAL A 57 5.53 7.58 -5.65
N LEU A 58 5.34 7.81 -4.36
CA LEU A 58 4.85 9.10 -3.85
C LEU A 58 5.82 10.25 -4.17
N ALA A 59 7.13 10.00 -4.08
CA ALA A 59 8.14 10.99 -4.43
C ALA A 59 8.11 11.31 -5.93
N ASP A 60 7.92 10.31 -6.79
CA ASP A 60 7.78 10.49 -8.24
C ASP A 60 6.54 11.31 -8.59
N ILE A 61 5.40 11.05 -7.92
CA ILE A 61 4.18 11.86 -8.02
C ILE A 61 4.46 13.32 -7.63
N GLU A 62 5.16 13.57 -6.52
CA GLU A 62 5.48 14.94 -6.08
C GLU A 62 6.43 15.66 -7.04
N ASN A 63 7.38 14.94 -7.63
CA ASN A 63 8.32 15.46 -8.62
C ASN A 63 7.72 15.60 -10.03
N ASN A 64 6.49 15.11 -10.26
CA ASN A 64 5.89 14.98 -11.59
C ASN A 64 6.76 14.13 -12.53
N ASP A 65 7.41 13.10 -11.99
CA ASP A 65 8.28 12.15 -12.72
C ASP A 65 7.55 10.83 -13.03
N ILE A 66 6.22 10.86 -12.98
CA ILE A 66 5.33 9.73 -13.30
C ILE A 66 4.15 10.22 -14.14
N ASP A 67 3.82 9.46 -15.17
CA ASP A 67 2.73 9.82 -16.08
C ASP A 67 1.37 9.35 -15.55
N GLU A 68 0.28 9.98 -16.03
CA GLU A 68 -1.09 9.64 -15.62
C GLU A 68 -1.50 8.20 -15.99
N ASP A 69 -0.95 7.66 -17.08
CA ASP A 69 -1.20 6.27 -17.50
C ASP A 69 -0.54 5.28 -16.52
N GLU A 70 0.71 5.53 -16.12
CA GLU A 70 1.41 4.73 -15.09
C GLU A 70 0.72 4.82 -13.74
N CYS A 71 0.27 6.03 -13.35
CA CYS A 71 -0.50 6.21 -12.13
C CYS A 71 -1.78 5.38 -12.14
N LYS A 72 -2.44 5.28 -13.29
CA LYS A 72 -3.66 4.51 -13.44
C LYS A 72 -3.41 3.02 -13.33
N GLU A 73 -2.38 2.48 -13.99
CA GLU A 73 -1.99 1.08 -13.87
C GLU A 73 -1.69 0.71 -12.41
N LEU A 74 -0.90 1.53 -11.70
CA LEU A 74 -0.61 1.33 -10.29
C LEU A 74 -1.87 1.37 -9.40
N ILE A 75 -2.82 2.27 -9.67
CA ILE A 75 -4.10 2.31 -8.96
C ILE A 75 -4.87 0.99 -9.17
N ASP A 76 -4.99 0.55 -10.42
CA ASP A 76 -5.71 -0.68 -10.75
C ASP A 76 -5.04 -1.90 -10.09
N ASP A 77 -3.71 -1.99 -10.12
CA ASP A 77 -2.94 -3.07 -9.47
C ASP A 77 -3.14 -3.09 -7.94
N ILE A 78 -3.06 -1.92 -7.29
CA ILE A 78 -3.28 -1.80 -5.84
C ILE A 78 -4.73 -2.18 -5.50
N LEU A 79 -5.70 -1.70 -6.28
CA LEU A 79 -7.12 -2.02 -6.05
C LEU A 79 -7.41 -3.49 -6.30
N GLU A 80 -6.75 -4.13 -7.26
CA GLU A 80 -6.86 -5.57 -7.50
C GLU A 80 -6.25 -6.37 -6.35
N ALA A 81 -5.08 -5.97 -5.85
CA ALA A 81 -4.45 -6.58 -4.68
C ALA A 81 -5.33 -6.45 -3.42
N GLN A 82 -5.97 -5.30 -3.22
CA GLN A 82 -6.92 -5.10 -2.11
C GLN A 82 -8.23 -5.87 -2.32
N LYS A 83 -8.78 -5.91 -3.54
CA LYS A 83 -10.00 -6.67 -3.88
C LYS A 83 -9.81 -8.18 -3.83
N GLY A 84 -8.59 -8.68 -3.97
CA GLY A 84 -8.25 -10.07 -3.67
C GLY A 84 -8.57 -10.47 -2.23
N ASN A 85 -8.81 -9.51 -1.33
CA ASN A 85 -9.18 -9.70 0.06
C ASN A 85 -10.67 -9.44 0.38
N ASP A 86 -11.40 -8.66 -0.44
CA ASP A 86 -12.82 -8.37 -0.27
C ASP A 86 -13.57 -8.31 -1.62
N GLU A 87 -14.44 -9.28 -1.85
CA GLU A 87 -15.27 -9.46 -3.06
C GLU A 87 -16.37 -8.38 -3.27
N GLU A 88 -16.36 -7.24 -2.57
CA GLU A 88 -17.48 -6.29 -2.60
C GLU A 88 -17.06 -4.81 -2.84
N ASP A 89 -17.41 -4.33 -4.04
CA ASP A 89 -17.85 -2.96 -4.35
C ASP A 89 -16.97 -1.78 -3.90
N PHE A 90 -15.87 -1.51 -4.61
CA PHE A 90 -15.34 -0.14 -4.65
C PHE A 90 -16.16 0.69 -5.65
N GLY A 91 -17.20 1.33 -5.11
CA GLY A 91 -18.10 2.26 -5.79
C GLY A 91 -17.43 3.54 -6.29
N PHE A 92 -16.49 3.43 -7.23
CA PHE A 92 -16.18 4.54 -8.12
C PHE A 92 -17.32 4.65 -9.13
N SER A 93 -18.35 5.40 -8.75
CA SER A 93 -19.31 5.92 -9.74
C SER A 93 -18.51 6.81 -10.69
N GLN A 94 -18.28 6.29 -11.89
CA GLN A 94 -17.83 7.06 -13.04
C GLN A 94 -18.96 8.04 -13.37
N GLU A 95 -18.86 9.29 -12.89
CA GLU A 95 -19.71 10.37 -13.40
C GLU A 95 -19.21 10.76 -14.81
N ASP A 96 -20.15 10.69 -15.77
CA ASP A 96 -20.06 10.97 -17.21
C ASP A 96 -19.39 12.32 -17.60
#